data_AF-A0A946IKK6-F1
#
_entry.id   AF-A0A946IKK6-F1
#
_cell.length_a   1.000
_cell.length_b   1.000
_cell.length_c   1.000
_cell.angle_alpha   90.00
_cell.angle_beta   90.00
_cell.angle_gamma   90.00
#
_symmetry.space_group_name_H-M   'P 1'
#
loop_
_entity.id
_entity.type
_entity.pdbx_description
1 polymer ?
#
loop_
_entity_poly.entity_id
_entity_poly.type
_entity_poly.pdbx_seq_one_letter_code
_entity_poly.pdbx_strand_id
1 'polypeptide(L)'
;MNKWISIFLMFYCSLLYSQQEIEFSHEAGFYDTPFYLDIDTSEGRILYAFQNNLNRRSSVYRGPILIDKNTTLSFALYKNDSVIKLGSKSFFIGFETDFNVVALTISKKSLYDSISGIYVHGPNAYYDTTLHVMLRSNYSKKMEKEVFIELFNKQKKRIISQDAGFRIFGGMTIYYPEKSIRIIARKLYGNSRLKADVFDQGKKK
;
A
#
# COMPACT_ATOMS: atom_id res chain seq x y z
N MET A 1 55.30 -22.02 34.07
CA MET A 1 53.83 -21.92 33.84
C MET A 1 53.61 -21.39 32.44
N ASN A 2 53.38 -22.30 31.49
CA ASN A 2 53.28 -21.99 30.07
C ASN A 2 51.87 -21.50 29.74
N LYS A 3 51.73 -20.29 29.20
CA LYS A 3 50.46 -19.82 28.64
C LYS A 3 50.48 -20.00 27.13
N TRP A 4 49.68 -20.94 26.64
CA TRP A 4 49.37 -21.12 25.23
C TRP A 4 48.46 -19.99 24.75
N ILE A 5 48.84 -19.32 23.67
CA ILE A 5 48.02 -18.36 22.94
C ILE A 5 47.41 -19.12 21.76
N SER A 6 46.11 -19.42 21.84
CA SER A 6 45.35 -19.92 20.69
C SER A 6 44.91 -18.76 19.82
N ILE A 7 45.44 -18.68 18.60
CA ILE A 7 45.01 -17.74 17.56
C ILE A 7 43.82 -18.37 16.83
N PHE A 8 42.65 -17.77 16.94
CA PHE A 8 41.44 -18.17 16.22
C PHE A 8 41.34 -17.34 14.94
N LEU A 9 41.65 -17.94 13.80
CA LEU A 9 41.58 -17.30 12.48
C LEU A 9 40.13 -17.40 11.95
N MET A 10 39.32 -16.36 12.14
CA MET A 10 37.99 -16.25 11.51
C MET A 10 38.16 -15.87 10.02
N PHE A 11 37.95 -16.86 9.15
CA PHE A 11 37.77 -16.65 7.71
C PHE A 11 36.42 -15.94 7.48
N TYR A 12 36.45 -14.63 7.24
CA TYR A 12 35.28 -13.89 6.73
C TYR A 12 35.18 -14.12 5.22
N CYS A 13 34.36 -15.10 4.83
CA CYS A 13 33.94 -15.26 3.44
C CYS A 13 32.76 -14.30 3.20
N SER A 14 33.03 -13.09 2.69
CA SER A 14 31.99 -12.17 2.25
C SER A 14 31.46 -12.61 0.89
N LEU A 15 30.34 -13.33 0.89
CA LEU A 15 29.50 -13.48 -0.29
C LEU A 15 29.02 -12.08 -0.70
N LEU A 16 29.51 -11.58 -1.83
CA LEU A 16 28.93 -10.42 -2.51
C LEU A 16 27.56 -10.83 -3.05
N TYR A 17 26.52 -10.62 -2.24
CA TYR A 17 25.15 -10.64 -2.73
C TYR A 17 24.94 -9.32 -3.49
N SER A 18 24.78 -9.38 -4.81
CA SER A 18 24.36 -8.21 -5.59
C SER A 18 22.96 -7.81 -5.09
N GLN A 19 22.91 -6.75 -4.29
CA GLN A 19 21.67 -6.19 -3.82
C GLN A 19 21.02 -5.49 -5.03
N GLN A 20 19.82 -5.91 -5.37
CA GLN A 20 19.02 -5.25 -6.40
C GLN A 20 18.75 -3.81 -5.94
N GLU A 21 19.41 -2.86 -6.59
CA GLU A 21 19.38 -1.45 -6.23
C GLU A 21 18.33 -0.75 -7.09
N ILE A 22 17.18 -0.47 -6.47
CA ILE A 22 16.15 0.41 -7.01
C ILE A 22 16.15 1.65 -6.13
N GLU A 23 16.44 2.79 -6.72
CA GLU A 23 16.51 4.06 -6.02
C GLU A 23 15.39 4.98 -6.49
N PHE A 24 14.69 5.59 -5.54
CA PHE A 24 13.72 6.64 -5.83
C PHE A 24 14.32 7.95 -5.37
N SER A 25 14.32 8.96 -6.22
CA SER A 25 14.76 10.32 -5.85
C SER A 25 13.98 10.90 -4.66
N HIS A 26 12.73 10.47 -4.47
CA HIS A 26 11.85 10.93 -3.41
C HIS A 26 11.10 9.75 -2.78
N GLU A 27 11.01 9.76 -1.45
CA GLU A 27 10.21 8.81 -0.68
C GLU A 27 8.73 9.21 -0.62
N ALA A 28 7.86 8.28 -0.24
CA ALA A 28 6.46 8.66 0.02
C ALA A 28 6.41 9.62 1.21
N GLY A 29 5.61 10.68 1.14
CA GLY A 29 5.57 11.70 2.17
C GLY A 29 5.00 13.02 1.70
N PHE A 30 5.37 14.07 2.42
CA PHE A 30 4.82 15.41 2.30
C PHE A 30 5.92 16.35 1.79
N TYR A 31 5.57 17.22 0.86
CA TYR A 31 6.47 18.11 0.15
C TYR A 31 5.83 19.48 0.00
N ASP A 32 6.63 20.54 0.15
CA ASP A 32 6.12 21.91 0.05
C ASP A 32 5.96 22.37 -1.40
N THR A 33 6.78 21.83 -2.31
CA THR A 33 6.80 22.22 -3.73
C THR A 33 6.72 21.02 -4.66
N PRO A 34 6.20 21.19 -5.88
CA PRO A 34 6.27 20.19 -6.94
C PRO A 34 7.70 19.70 -7.21
N PHE A 35 7.84 18.46 -7.64
CA PHE A 35 9.12 17.86 -8.03
C PHE A 35 8.94 16.84 -9.14
N TYR A 36 10.04 16.46 -9.78
CA TYR A 36 10.08 15.32 -10.69
C TYR A 36 10.54 14.08 -9.93
N LEU A 37 9.72 13.03 -9.96
CA LEU A 37 10.07 11.74 -9.39
C LEU A 37 10.90 10.96 -10.41
N ASP A 38 12.20 10.90 -10.14
CA ASP A 38 13.15 10.01 -10.82
C ASP A 38 13.27 8.67 -10.08
N ILE A 39 13.45 7.61 -10.87
CA ILE A 39 13.58 6.22 -10.40
C ILE A 39 14.70 5.54 -11.19
N ASP A 40 15.71 5.07 -10.49
CA ASP A 40 16.83 4.32 -11.05
C ASP A 40 16.72 2.84 -10.68
N THR A 41 17.17 1.98 -11.58
CA THR A 41 17.22 0.52 -11.36
C THR A 41 18.41 -0.06 -12.08
N SER A 42 19.19 -0.89 -11.40
CA SER A 42 20.35 -1.57 -12.00
C SER A 42 19.97 -2.67 -12.98
N GLU A 43 18.74 -3.19 -12.88
CA GLU A 43 18.24 -4.27 -13.74
C GLU A 43 16.73 -4.15 -14.01
N GLY A 44 16.28 -4.75 -15.11
CA GLY A 44 14.85 -4.82 -15.45
C GLY A 44 14.25 -3.48 -15.85
N ARG A 45 12.93 -3.36 -15.71
CA ARG A 45 12.19 -2.11 -16.00
C ARG A 45 11.19 -1.83 -14.89
N ILE A 46 11.05 -0.57 -14.49
CA ILE A 46 10.03 -0.17 -13.53
C ILE A 46 8.69 -0.03 -14.26
N LEU A 47 7.67 -0.66 -13.70
CA LEU A 47 6.26 -0.48 -14.06
C LEU A 47 5.59 0.38 -13.00
N TYR A 48 4.62 1.19 -13.41
CA TYR A 48 3.84 2.00 -12.49
C TYR A 48 2.35 2.05 -12.86
N ALA A 49 1.52 2.37 -11.87
CA ALA A 49 0.09 2.63 -12.03
C ALA A 49 -0.40 3.60 -10.94
N PHE A 50 -1.47 4.35 -11.21
CA PHE A 50 -2.11 5.25 -10.23
C PHE A 50 -3.05 4.51 -9.25
N GLN A 51 -3.06 3.18 -9.27
CA GLN A 51 -3.93 2.31 -8.48
C GLN A 51 -3.19 1.02 -8.16
N ASN A 52 -3.63 0.29 -7.14
CA ASN A 52 -3.07 -1.02 -6.79
C ASN A 52 -3.64 -2.11 -7.72
N ASN A 53 -3.24 -2.09 -8.99
CA ASN A 53 -3.66 -3.02 -10.05
C ASN A 53 -2.52 -3.38 -11.03
N LEU A 54 -1.27 -3.28 -10.57
CA LEU A 54 -0.09 -3.56 -11.36
C LEU A 54 -0.12 -4.95 -11.99
N ASN A 55 0.26 -5.01 -13.26
CA ASN A 55 0.40 -6.24 -14.03
C ASN A 55 1.43 -6.04 -15.16
N ARG A 56 1.71 -7.08 -15.94
CA ARG A 56 2.72 -7.04 -17.03
C ARG A 56 2.46 -5.98 -18.11
N ARG A 57 1.23 -5.47 -18.23
CA ARG A 57 0.83 -4.45 -19.20
C ARG A 57 0.72 -3.05 -18.58
N SER A 58 1.11 -2.87 -17.32
CA SER A 58 1.16 -1.55 -16.68
C SER A 58 2.17 -0.64 -17.40
N SER A 59 2.01 0.67 -17.20
CA SER A 59 2.88 1.68 -17.81
C SER A 59 4.33 1.43 -17.42
N VAL A 60 5.23 1.47 -18.41
CA VAL A 60 6.68 1.40 -18.17
C VAL A 60 7.19 2.79 -17.85
N TYR A 61 7.92 2.95 -16.75
CA TYR A 61 8.64 4.17 -16.42
C TYR A 61 9.74 4.42 -17.48
N ARG A 62 9.74 5.61 -18.08
CA ARG A 62 10.65 5.99 -19.17
C ARG A 62 11.41 7.30 -18.92
N GLY A 63 11.21 7.89 -17.75
CA GLY A 63 11.76 9.19 -17.39
C GLY A 63 10.91 9.85 -16.30
N PRO A 64 11.40 10.98 -15.76
CA PRO A 64 10.85 11.60 -14.57
C PRO A 64 9.34 11.86 -14.66
N ILE A 65 8.64 11.58 -13.56
CA ILE A 65 7.19 11.82 -13.43
C ILE A 65 6.99 13.10 -12.63
N LEU A 66 6.32 14.10 -13.21
CA LEU A 66 5.95 15.32 -12.48
C LEU A 66 4.93 14.99 -11.38
N ILE A 67 5.26 15.35 -10.14
CA ILE A 67 4.37 15.31 -8.97
C ILE A 67 4.11 16.76 -8.54
N ASP A 68 3.00 17.31 -9.00
CA ASP A 68 2.58 18.71 -8.75
C ASP A 68 1.37 18.83 -7.83
N LYS A 69 0.81 17.69 -7.42
CA LYS A 69 -0.35 17.56 -6.53
C LYS A 69 -0.32 16.23 -5.81
N ASN A 70 -1.21 16.08 -4.83
CA ASN A 70 -1.40 14.81 -4.12
C ASN A 70 -1.60 13.65 -5.11
N THR A 71 -0.65 12.72 -5.12
CA THR A 71 -0.58 11.65 -6.10
C THR A 71 -0.11 10.37 -5.43
N THR A 72 -0.75 9.26 -5.75
CA THR A 72 -0.31 7.94 -5.32
C THR A 72 0.03 7.09 -6.53
N LEU A 73 1.19 6.44 -6.47
CA LEU A 73 1.70 5.55 -7.50
C LEU A 73 2.07 4.20 -6.89
N SER A 74 1.56 3.13 -7.47
CA SER A 74 2.04 1.77 -7.22
C SER A 74 3.17 1.46 -8.19
N PHE A 75 4.24 0.82 -7.71
CA PHE A 75 5.40 0.43 -8.50
C PHE A 75 5.61 -1.08 -8.50
N ALA A 76 6.12 -1.61 -9.60
CA ALA A 76 6.63 -2.97 -9.69
C ALA A 76 7.90 -3.02 -10.53
N LEU A 77 8.76 -3.98 -10.25
CA LEU A 77 9.86 -4.34 -11.12
C LEU A 77 9.40 -5.42 -12.11
N TYR A 78 9.66 -5.22 -13.40
CA TYR A 78 9.55 -6.24 -14.42
C TYR A 78 10.95 -6.77 -14.78
N LYS A 79 11.22 -8.04 -14.48
CA LYS A 79 12.49 -8.72 -14.78
C LYS A 79 12.23 -10.19 -15.09
N ASN A 80 12.84 -10.73 -16.15
CA ASN A 80 12.73 -12.15 -16.55
C ASN A 80 11.27 -12.65 -16.60
N ASP A 81 10.42 -11.88 -17.28
CA ASP A 81 8.96 -12.08 -17.37
C ASP A 81 8.21 -12.14 -16.02
N SER A 82 8.85 -11.78 -14.92
CA SER A 82 8.25 -11.71 -13.59
C SER A 82 7.95 -10.28 -13.21
N VAL A 83 6.80 -10.06 -12.56
CA VAL A 83 6.40 -8.77 -11.98
C VAL A 83 6.53 -8.90 -10.47
N ILE A 84 7.42 -8.11 -9.89
CA ILE A 84 7.65 -8.05 -8.45
C ILE A 84 7.08 -6.73 -7.95
N LYS A 85 6.00 -6.77 -7.15
CA LYS A 85 5.42 -5.55 -6.57
C LYS A 85 6.42 -4.91 -5.62
N LEU A 86 6.62 -3.60 -5.74
CA LEU A 86 7.47 -2.79 -4.86
C LEU A 86 6.64 -2.00 -3.82
N GLY A 87 5.31 -2.05 -3.94
CA GLY A 87 4.38 -1.32 -3.09
C GLY A 87 3.88 -0.04 -3.75
N SER A 88 3.33 0.87 -2.95
CA SER A 88 2.90 2.19 -3.42
C SER A 88 3.62 3.31 -2.65
N LYS A 89 3.71 4.48 -3.27
CA LYS A 89 4.16 5.72 -2.65
C LYS A 89 3.10 6.79 -2.86
N SER A 90 2.64 7.37 -1.76
CA SER A 90 1.75 8.53 -1.74
C SER A 90 2.56 9.78 -1.47
N PHE A 91 2.43 10.76 -2.35
CA PHE A 91 3.09 12.05 -2.29
C PHE A 91 2.03 13.12 -2.06
N PHE A 92 2.24 13.98 -1.07
CA PHE A 92 1.34 15.07 -0.74
C PHE A 92 2.03 16.41 -0.96
N ILE A 93 1.47 17.28 -1.80
CA ILE A 93 2.06 18.58 -2.15
C ILE A 93 1.28 19.68 -1.47
N GLY A 94 1.95 20.48 -0.63
CA GLY A 94 1.33 21.57 0.12
C GLY A 94 0.19 21.13 1.05
N PHE A 95 0.23 19.88 1.51
CA PHE A 95 -0.82 19.31 2.37
C PHE A 95 -0.43 19.45 3.84
N GLU A 96 -1.19 20.29 4.55
CA GLU A 96 -1.03 20.55 5.98
C GLU A 96 -2.12 19.87 6.80
N THR A 97 -1.74 19.24 7.92
CA THR A 97 -2.65 18.58 8.85
C THR A 97 -1.98 18.33 10.20
N ASP A 98 -2.78 18.35 11.27
CA ASP A 98 -2.38 17.94 12.62
C ASP A 98 -2.82 16.51 12.95
N PHE A 99 -3.41 15.81 11.98
CA PHE A 99 -3.87 14.44 12.11
C PHE A 99 -2.90 13.44 11.48
N ASN A 100 -2.95 12.19 11.95
CA ASN A 100 -2.38 11.09 11.21
C ASN A 100 -3.07 10.94 9.85
N VAL A 101 -2.31 10.63 8.81
CA VAL A 101 -2.82 10.47 7.44
C VAL A 101 -2.78 8.99 7.06
N VAL A 102 -3.94 8.44 6.70
CA VAL A 102 -4.06 7.10 6.14
C VAL A 102 -4.20 7.23 4.62
N ALA A 103 -3.23 6.75 3.85
CA ALA A 103 -3.32 6.65 2.40
C ALA A 103 -3.65 5.21 2.01
N LEU A 104 -4.72 5.05 1.22
CA LEU A 104 -5.21 3.74 0.77
C LEU A 104 -5.14 3.65 -0.76
N THR A 105 -4.28 2.79 -1.26
CA THR A 105 -4.15 2.54 -2.70
C THR A 105 -4.89 1.27 -3.07
N ILE A 106 -6.00 1.41 -3.80
CA ILE A 106 -6.88 0.30 -4.17
C ILE A 106 -7.34 0.47 -5.62
N SER A 107 -7.58 -0.65 -6.32
CA SER A 107 -8.09 -0.59 -7.68
C SER A 107 -9.55 -0.15 -7.74
N LYS A 108 -9.90 0.65 -8.77
CA LYS A 108 -11.28 1.02 -9.09
C LYS A 108 -12.15 -0.21 -9.30
N LYS A 109 -11.60 -1.29 -9.88
CA LYS A 109 -12.29 -2.57 -10.04
C LYS A 109 -12.68 -3.17 -8.67
N SER A 110 -11.75 -3.22 -7.71
CA SER A 110 -12.00 -3.72 -6.36
C SER A 110 -13.10 -2.93 -5.63
N LEU A 111 -13.27 -1.65 -5.94
CA LEU A 111 -14.30 -0.81 -5.36
C LEU A 111 -15.63 -0.90 -6.11
N TYR A 112 -15.62 -0.81 -7.45
CA TYR A 112 -16.81 -0.44 -8.23
C TYR A 112 -17.18 -1.40 -9.36
N ASP A 113 -16.48 -2.51 -9.53
CA ASP A 113 -16.91 -3.56 -10.46
C ASP A 113 -18.29 -4.11 -10.06
N SER A 114 -19.19 -4.30 -11.02
CA SER A 114 -20.59 -4.67 -10.70
C SER A 114 -20.70 -6.01 -9.98
N ILE A 115 -19.78 -6.94 -10.21
CA ILE A 115 -19.81 -8.29 -9.64
C ILE A 115 -18.92 -8.37 -8.40
N SER A 116 -17.68 -7.90 -8.55
CA SER A 116 -16.62 -8.08 -7.55
C SER A 116 -16.35 -6.83 -6.71
N GLY A 117 -16.81 -5.66 -7.12
CA GLY A 117 -16.60 -4.39 -6.43
C GLY A 117 -17.42 -4.31 -5.15
N ILE A 118 -16.83 -3.80 -4.07
CA ILE A 118 -17.46 -3.83 -2.75
C ILE A 118 -18.36 -2.62 -2.44
N TYR A 119 -18.27 -1.51 -3.19
CA TYR A 119 -19.03 -0.27 -2.92
C TYR A 119 -20.34 -0.15 -3.71
N VAL A 120 -20.68 -1.13 -4.54
CA VAL A 120 -21.84 -1.07 -5.45
C VAL A 120 -22.99 -1.96 -5.00
N HIS A 121 -24.15 -1.78 -5.60
CA HIS A 121 -25.28 -2.70 -5.45
C HIS A 121 -24.94 -4.07 -6.05
N GLY A 122 -24.50 -4.10 -7.30
CA GLY A 122 -24.30 -5.35 -8.02
C GLY A 122 -25.62 -6.02 -8.42
N PRO A 123 -25.53 -7.15 -9.14
CA PRO A 123 -26.64 -7.67 -9.95
C PRO A 123 -27.82 -8.23 -9.15
N ASN A 124 -27.60 -8.62 -7.89
CA ASN A 124 -28.62 -9.29 -7.08
C ASN A 124 -29.31 -8.36 -6.08
N ALA A 125 -29.03 -7.06 -6.16
CA ALA A 125 -29.55 -6.08 -5.22
C ALA A 125 -30.99 -5.70 -5.56
N TYR A 126 -31.81 -5.47 -4.54
CA TYR A 126 -33.19 -5.01 -4.69
C TYR A 126 -33.53 -4.02 -3.57
N TYR A 127 -34.47 -3.12 -3.85
CA TYR A 127 -34.95 -2.15 -2.87
C TYR A 127 -35.98 -2.78 -1.94
N ASP A 128 -35.73 -2.73 -0.64
CA ASP A 128 -36.68 -3.15 0.39
C ASP A 128 -37.48 -1.93 0.85
N THR A 129 -38.80 -1.97 0.63
CA THR A 129 -39.70 -0.84 0.95
C THR A 129 -39.98 -0.71 2.44
N THR A 130 -39.75 -1.74 3.25
CA THR A 130 -39.94 -1.67 4.71
C THR A 130 -38.72 -1.03 5.36
N LEU A 131 -37.54 -1.51 4.99
CA LEU A 131 -36.27 -1.03 5.53
C LEU A 131 -35.74 0.21 4.81
N HIS A 132 -36.32 0.58 3.67
CA HIS A 132 -35.93 1.70 2.83
C HIS A 132 -34.45 1.65 2.39
N VAL A 133 -33.93 0.45 2.13
CA VAL A 133 -32.53 0.23 1.74
C VAL A 133 -32.40 -0.80 0.61
N MET A 134 -31.26 -0.75 -0.10
CA MET A 134 -30.92 -1.74 -1.12
C MET A 134 -30.29 -3.00 -0.49
N LEU A 135 -31.09 -4.04 -0.27
CA LEU A 135 -30.65 -5.34 0.24
C LEU A 135 -29.88 -6.13 -0.82
N ARG A 136 -29.16 -7.17 -0.37
CA ARG A 136 -28.31 -8.07 -1.21
C ARG A 136 -27.23 -7.37 -2.05
N SER A 137 -26.97 -6.12 -1.75
CA SER A 137 -25.93 -5.33 -2.39
C SER A 137 -24.53 -5.87 -2.14
N ASN A 138 -23.55 -5.58 -2.99
CA ASN A 138 -22.18 -6.07 -2.79
C ASN A 138 -21.57 -5.56 -1.48
N TYR A 139 -21.91 -4.34 -1.05
CA TYR A 139 -21.45 -3.79 0.23
C TYR A 139 -21.94 -4.57 1.46
N SER A 140 -22.96 -5.44 1.34
CA SER A 140 -23.39 -6.34 2.42
C SER A 140 -22.73 -7.72 2.40
N LYS A 141 -21.97 -8.06 1.34
CA LYS A 141 -21.37 -9.40 1.13
C LYS A 141 -20.08 -9.64 1.90
N LYS A 142 -19.64 -8.71 2.76
CA LYS A 142 -18.47 -8.88 3.63
C LYS A 142 -17.18 -9.24 2.86
N MET A 143 -17.09 -8.82 1.60
CA MET A 143 -15.94 -9.06 0.73
C MET A 143 -14.72 -8.29 1.20
N GLU A 144 -13.55 -8.89 1.04
CA GLU A 144 -12.25 -8.30 1.36
C GLU A 144 -11.46 -8.13 0.06
N LYS A 145 -10.82 -6.97 -0.09
CA LYS A 145 -10.01 -6.61 -1.27
C LYS A 145 -8.61 -6.25 -0.86
N GLU A 146 -7.65 -6.55 -1.71
CA GLU A 146 -6.28 -6.08 -1.52
C GLU A 146 -6.24 -4.54 -1.60
N VAL A 147 -5.54 -3.94 -0.66
CA VAL A 147 -5.21 -2.52 -0.59
C VAL A 147 -3.74 -2.39 -0.19
N PHE A 148 -3.05 -1.39 -0.72
CA PHE A 148 -1.77 -0.97 -0.15
C PHE A 148 -2.05 0.17 0.82
N ILE A 149 -1.66 0.01 2.09
CA ILE A 149 -1.85 1.02 3.13
C ILE A 149 -0.53 1.69 3.48
N GLU A 150 -0.56 3.01 3.49
CA GLU A 150 0.45 3.84 4.13
C GLU A 150 -0.20 4.60 5.29
N LEU A 151 0.50 4.68 6.41
CA LEU A 151 0.12 5.51 7.55
C LEU A 151 1.25 6.47 7.85
N PHE A 152 0.92 7.75 7.89
CA PHE A 152 1.83 8.81 8.30
C PHE A 152 1.35 9.36 9.64
N ASN A 153 2.27 9.55 10.59
CA ASN A 153 1.94 10.16 11.86
C ASN A 153 1.85 11.69 11.75
N LYS A 154 1.48 12.35 12.85
CA LYS A 154 1.42 13.83 12.94
C LYS A 154 2.74 14.53 12.60
N GLN A 155 3.87 13.86 12.76
CA GLN A 155 5.20 14.37 12.36
C GLN A 155 5.52 14.09 10.89
N LYS A 156 4.51 13.80 10.06
CA LYS A 156 4.64 13.50 8.62
C LYS A 156 5.54 12.29 8.31
N LYS A 157 5.87 11.46 9.31
CA LYS A 157 6.69 10.25 9.16
C LYS A 157 5.84 9.05 8.80
N ARG A 158 6.21 8.32 7.76
CA ARG A 158 5.59 7.04 7.38
C ARG A 158 5.92 5.96 8.41
N ILE A 159 4.90 5.44 9.08
CA ILE A 159 4.99 4.42 10.15
C ILE A 159 4.40 3.06 9.74
N ILE A 160 3.56 3.01 8.70
CA ILE A 160 3.08 1.77 8.07
C ILE A 160 3.26 1.92 6.55
N SER A 161 3.68 0.84 5.90
CA SER A 161 3.76 0.71 4.44
C SER A 161 3.71 -0.76 4.07
N GLN A 162 2.54 -1.29 3.70
CA GLN A 162 2.38 -2.69 3.31
C GLN A 162 1.04 -2.96 2.61
N ASP A 163 0.93 -4.12 1.95
CA ASP A 163 -0.37 -4.66 1.55
C ASP A 163 -1.19 -5.12 2.77
N ALA A 164 -2.51 -5.02 2.62
CA ALA A 164 -3.51 -5.39 3.61
C ALA A 164 -4.85 -5.76 2.94
N GLY A 165 -5.77 -6.29 3.75
CA GLY A 165 -7.17 -6.46 3.39
C GLY A 165 -7.98 -5.20 3.69
N PHE A 166 -8.87 -4.84 2.79
CA PHE A 166 -9.81 -3.73 2.86
C PHE A 166 -11.23 -4.26 2.73
N ARG A 167 -12.07 -3.95 3.71
CA ARG A 167 -13.43 -4.50 3.78
C ARG A 167 -14.40 -3.52 4.40
N ILE A 168 -15.60 -3.43 3.86
CA ILE A 168 -16.72 -2.72 4.50
C ILE A 168 -17.13 -3.45 5.78
N PHE A 169 -17.33 -2.67 6.83
CA PHE A 169 -17.73 -3.11 8.15
C PHE A 169 -18.91 -2.25 8.66
N GLY A 170 -19.56 -2.72 9.73
CA GLY A 170 -20.72 -2.06 10.32
C GLY A 170 -22.03 -2.82 10.11
N GLY A 171 -23.07 -2.31 10.74
CA GLY A 171 -24.46 -2.77 10.59
C GLY A 171 -25.18 -1.90 9.57
N MET A 172 -25.98 -0.95 10.03
CA MET A 172 -26.71 -0.02 9.15
C MET A 172 -25.79 0.93 8.36
N THR A 173 -24.60 1.23 8.87
CA THR A 173 -23.68 2.17 8.22
C THR A 173 -23.20 1.73 6.85
N ILE A 174 -23.34 0.43 6.51
CA ILE A 174 -22.99 -0.09 5.19
C ILE A 174 -23.90 0.45 4.08
N TYR A 175 -25.08 0.98 4.40
CA TYR A 175 -26.03 1.52 3.41
C TYR A 175 -25.79 3.00 3.10
N TYR A 176 -25.03 3.72 3.92
CA TYR A 176 -24.70 5.13 3.68
C TYR A 176 -23.51 5.31 2.72
N PRO A 177 -23.32 6.50 2.13
CA PRO A 177 -22.16 6.79 1.27
C PRO A 177 -20.83 6.65 2.02
N GLU A 178 -20.76 7.16 3.25
CA GLU A 178 -19.60 7.09 4.13
C GLU A 178 -19.60 5.77 4.91
N LYS A 179 -19.03 4.73 4.29
CA LYS A 179 -19.01 3.39 4.87
C LYS A 179 -17.89 3.24 5.89
N SER A 180 -18.17 2.55 6.98
CA SER A 180 -17.12 2.13 7.91
C SER A 180 -16.23 1.08 7.24
N ILE A 181 -14.92 1.25 7.35
CA ILE A 181 -13.91 0.39 6.73
C ILE A 181 -13.13 -0.34 7.81
N ARG A 182 -12.81 -1.60 7.54
CA ARG A 182 -11.84 -2.38 8.30
C ARG A 182 -10.61 -2.64 7.43
N ILE A 183 -9.44 -2.30 7.96
CA ILE A 183 -8.13 -2.70 7.43
C ILE A 183 -7.64 -3.93 8.18
N ILE A 184 -7.15 -4.94 7.45
CA ILE A 184 -6.80 -6.25 8.02
C ILE A 184 -5.42 -6.68 7.54
N ALA A 185 -4.44 -6.71 8.45
CA ALA A 185 -3.16 -7.36 8.17
C ALA A 185 -3.30 -8.88 8.34
N ARG A 186 -2.88 -9.66 7.34
CA ARG A 186 -2.83 -11.13 7.41
C ARG A 186 -1.82 -11.67 6.41
N LYS A 187 -1.36 -12.91 6.64
CA LYS A 187 -0.29 -13.55 5.88
C LYS A 187 -0.53 -13.60 4.35
N LEU A 188 -1.80 -13.67 3.93
CA LEU A 188 -2.18 -13.62 2.51
C LEU A 188 -1.68 -12.35 1.79
N TYR A 189 -1.54 -11.23 2.49
CA TYR A 189 -1.04 -9.96 1.97
C TYR A 189 0.41 -9.66 2.39
N GLY A 190 1.14 -10.67 2.88
CA GLY A 190 2.48 -10.49 3.44
C GLY A 190 2.47 -10.37 4.97
N ASN A 191 2.73 -9.19 5.52
CA ASN A 191 2.84 -9.03 6.97
C ASN A 191 1.47 -9.16 7.66
N SER A 192 1.38 -10.05 8.65
CA SER A 192 0.16 -10.33 9.40
C SER A 192 -0.16 -9.34 10.53
N ARG A 193 0.67 -8.31 10.73
CA ARG A 193 0.45 -7.28 11.76
C ARG A 193 0.78 -5.88 11.23
N LEU A 194 -0.08 -4.93 11.52
CA LEU A 194 0.21 -3.50 11.41
C LEU A 194 1.05 -3.08 12.63
N LYS A 195 2.38 -3.10 12.49
CA LYS A 195 3.31 -2.78 13.58
C LYS A 195 3.60 -1.28 13.60
N ALA A 196 2.74 -0.51 14.26
CA ALA A 196 2.98 0.90 14.53
C ALA A 196 2.28 1.36 15.80
N ASP A 197 2.82 2.38 16.45
CA ASP A 197 2.13 3.11 17.51
C ASP A 197 1.23 4.17 16.87
N VAL A 198 0.02 3.76 16.50
CA VAL A 198 -0.92 4.61 15.75
C VAL A 198 -1.58 5.67 16.65
N PHE A 199 -1.67 5.41 17.94
CA PHE A 199 -2.46 6.20 18.90
C PHE A 199 -1.60 6.80 20.02
N ASP A 200 -0.29 6.83 19.84
CA ASP A 200 0.67 7.33 20.83
C ASP A 200 0.53 6.62 22.20
N GLN A 201 0.18 5.32 22.18
CA GLN A 201 -0.05 4.49 23.38
C GLN A 201 1.15 3.58 23.70
N GLY A 202 2.26 3.72 22.97
CA GLY A 202 3.45 2.89 23.08
C GLY A 202 3.34 1.55 22.34
N LYS A 203 4.45 0.79 22.35
CA LYS A 203 4.45 -0.58 21.82
C LYS A 203 3.57 -1.47 22.68
N LYS A 204 2.44 -1.95 22.16
CA LYS A 204 1.73 -3.08 22.76
C LYS A 204 2.67 -4.29 22.80
N LYS A 205 2.91 -4.80 24.02
CA LYS A 205 3.67 -6.04 24.27
C LYS A 205 3.05 -7.22 23.53
#